data_AF-Q4L938-F1
#
_entry.id   AF-Q4L938-F1
#
_cell.length_a   1.000
_cell.length_b   1.000
_cell.length_c   1.000
_cell.angle_alpha   90.00
_cell.angle_beta   90.00
_cell.angle_gamma   90.00
#
_symmetry.space_group_name_H-M   'P 1'
#
loop_
_entity.id
_entity.type
_entity.pdbx_description
1 polymer ?
#
loop_
_entity_poly.entity_id
_entity_poly.type
_entity_poly.pdbx_seq_one_letter_code
_entity_poly.pdbx_strand_id
1 'polypeptide(L)' 'MVSEIIINEDLEEKINYPDRRWPHVILHTSLSETLLGYIPLHWHYALQFMYVTKV' A
#
# COMPACT_ATOMS: atom_id res chain seq x y z
N MET A 1 21.36 -8.67 1.91
CA MET A 1 21.24 -7.30 2.44
C MET A 1 19.76 -7.00 2.54
N VAL A 2 19.25 -6.80 3.74
CA VAL A 2 17.84 -6.42 3.93
C VAL A 2 17.78 -4.92 3.63
N SER A 3 17.13 -4.55 2.53
CA SER A 3 16.81 -3.16 2.22
C SER A 3 15.90 -2.64 3.33
N GLU A 4 16.38 -1.66 4.10
CA GLU A 4 15.57 -1.02 5.15
C GLU A 4 14.31 -0.44 4.52
N ILE A 5 13.14 -0.85 5.03
CA ILE A 5 11.85 -0.27 4.67
C ILE A 5 11.81 1.12 5.31
N ILE A 6 11.78 2.18 4.49
CA ILE A 6 11.71 3.58 4.95
C ILE A 6 10.25 4.03 4.86
N ILE A 7 9.68 4.49 5.98
CA ILE A 7 8.30 5.00 6.05
C ILE A 7 8.34 6.52 6.26
N ASN A 8 7.48 7.27 5.55
CA ASN A 8 7.37 8.73 5.69
C ASN A 8 6.47 9.14 6.89
N GLU A 9 6.34 10.45 7.14
CA GLU A 9 5.52 10.99 8.23
C GLU A 9 4.01 10.67 8.08
N ASP A 10 3.57 10.41 6.85
CA ASP A 10 2.20 10.03 6.50
C ASP A 10 1.94 8.51 6.59
N LEU A 11 2.92 7.75 7.11
CA LEU A 11 2.89 6.29 7.24
C LEU A 11 2.87 5.54 5.89
N GLU A 12 3.37 6.15 4.84
CA GLU A 12 3.53 5.54 3.54
C GLU A 12 4.94 4.98 3.38
N GLU A 13 5.04 3.75 2.87
CA GLU A 13 6.32 3.17 2.48
C GLU A 13 6.92 3.93 1.29
N LYS A 14 8.16 4.39 1.46
CA LYS A 14 8.95 5.01 0.41
C LYS A 14 9.59 3.94 -0.47
N ILE A 15 8.79 3.37 -1.37
CA ILE A 15 9.25 2.35 -2.31
C ILE A 15 10.10 3.03 -3.40
N ASN A 16 11.39 2.71 -3.43
CA ASN A 16 12.30 3.18 -4.47
C ASN A 16 12.25 2.21 -5.66
N TYR A 17 11.25 2.39 -6.54
CA TYR A 17 11.10 1.53 -7.71
C TYR A 17 12.34 1.63 -8.61
N PRO A 18 12.90 0.49 -9.08
CA PRO A 18 14.05 0.48 -9.98
C PRO A 18 13.79 1.25 -11.29
N ASP A 19 12.53 1.25 -11.73
CA ASP A 19 12.05 2.06 -12.84
C ASP A 19 11.04 3.10 -12.35
N ARG A 20 11.40 4.39 -12.48
CA ARG A 20 10.52 5.52 -12.14
C ARG A 20 9.26 5.58 -13.00
N ARG A 21 9.18 4.80 -14.09
CA ARG A 21 8.02 4.72 -14.96
C ARG A 21 7.02 3.66 -14.54
N TRP A 22 7.29 2.86 -13.49
CA TRP A 22 6.32 1.89 -13.01
C TRP A 22 5.10 2.63 -12.43
N PRO A 23 3.92 2.56 -13.08
CA PRO A 23 2.72 3.20 -12.57
C PRO A 23 2.28 2.45 -11.30
N HIS A 24 2.32 3.13 -10.17
CA HIS A 24 1.85 2.63 -8.89
C HIS A 24 0.96 3.67 -8.25
N VAL A 25 0.02 3.20 -7.42
CA VAL A 25 -0.88 4.03 -6.64
C VAL A 25 -0.80 3.54 -5.21
N ILE A 26 -0.59 4.46 -4.27
CA ILE A 26 -0.64 4.18 -2.84
C ILE A 26 -1.97 4.72 -2.32
N LEU A 27 -2.68 3.89 -1.57
CA LEU A 27 -3.98 4.23 -0.99
C LEU A 27 -3.95 3.97 0.52
N HIS A 28 -4.49 4.91 1.28
CA HIS A 28 -4.67 4.80 2.73
C HIS A 28 -6.16 4.83 3.04
N THR A 29 -6.64 3.91 3.88
CA THR A 29 -8.03 3.91 4.36
C THR A 29 -8.13 3.27 5.74
N SER A 30 -9.12 3.69 6.53
CA SER A 30 -9.54 2.95 7.73
C SER A 30 -10.62 1.93 7.37
N LEU A 31 -10.59 0.74 7.99
CA LEU A 31 -11.65 -0.26 7.80
C LEU A 31 -13.03 0.31 8.14
N SER A 32 -13.13 1.19 9.14
CA SER A 32 -14.40 1.85 9.52
C SER A 32 -15.01 2.70 8.40
N GLU A 33 -14.21 3.14 7.43
CA GLU A 33 -14.64 3.98 6.30
C GLU A 33 -15.04 3.14 5.08
N THR A 34 -14.64 1.87 5.03
CA THR A 34 -14.99 0.95 3.93
C THR A 34 -16.41 0.44 4.06
N LEU A 35 -17.09 0.27 2.92
CA LEU A 35 -18.41 -0.35 2.87
C LEU A 35 -18.31 -1.75 3.49
N LEU A 36 -19.10 -1.99 4.55
CA LEU A 36 -19.14 -3.26 5.31
C LEU A 36 -17.84 -3.63 6.06
N GLY A 37 -16.89 -2.70 6.21
CA GLY A 37 -15.70 -2.92 7.03
C GLY A 37 -14.69 -3.91 6.45
N TYR A 38 -14.67 -4.10 5.13
CA TYR A 38 -13.71 -4.96 4.46
C TYR A 38 -13.10 -4.29 3.23
N ILE A 39 -11.88 -4.70 2.88
CA ILE A 39 -11.21 -4.29 1.64
C ILE A 39 -11.58 -5.31 0.55
N PRO A 40 -12.31 -4.92 -0.51
CA PRO A 40 -12.72 -5.85 -1.56
C PRO A 40 -11.50 -6.26 -2.40
N LEU A 41 -10.98 -7.45 -2.13
CA LEU A 41 -10.01 -8.10 -3.00
C LEU A 41 -10.75 -8.66 -4.22
N HIS A 42 -10.39 -8.17 -5.40
CA HIS A 42 -10.84 -8.72 -6.67
C HIS A 42 -9.61 -9.04 -7.53
N TRP A 43 -9.79 -9.94 -8.49
CA TRP A 43 -8.71 -10.34 -9.37
C TRP A 43 -8.38 -9.17 -10.30
N HIS A 44 -7.12 -8.75 -10.27
CA HIS A 44 -6.61 -7.69 -11.14
C HIS A 44 -5.32 -8.17 -11.77
N TYR A 45 -5.00 -7.67 -12.97
CA TYR A 45 -3.73 -7.94 -13.63
C TYR A 45 -2.55 -7.19 -12.98
N ALA A 46 -2.81 -6.35 -11.98
CA ALA A 46 -1.81 -5.59 -11.24
C ALA A 46 -1.39 -6.32 -9.96
N LEU A 47 -0.11 -6.17 -9.59
CA LEU A 47 0.38 -6.59 -8.28
C LEU A 47 -0.16 -5.64 -7.21
N GLN A 48 -0.73 -6.20 -6.13
CA GLN A 48 -1.26 -5.45 -5.00
C GLN A 48 -0.63 -5.94 -3.70
N PHE A 49 -0.14 -5.00 -2.88
CA PHE A 49 0.37 -5.24 -1.53
C PHE A 49 -0.51 -4.51 -0.52
N MET A 50 -0.76 -5.12 0.62
CA MET A 50 -1.58 -4.56 1.69
C MET A 50 -0.91 -4.81 3.04
N TYR A 51 -0.82 -3.78 3.87
CA TYR A 51 -0.25 -3.85 5.21
C TYR A 51 -1.08 -3.00 6.18
N VAL A 52 -1.11 -3.41 7.45
CA VAL A 52 -1.85 -2.72 8.52
C VAL A 52 -0.87 -1.82 9.28
N THR A 53 -1.17 -0.52 9.34
CA THR A 53 -0.31 0.46 10.02
C THR A 53 -0.79 0.82 11.42
N LYS A 54 -2.07 0.60 11.73
CA LYS A 54 -2.72 0.92 13.01
C LYS A 54 -3.81 -0.11 13.32
N VAL A 55 -3.99 -0.41 14.61
CA VAL A 55 -5.04 -1.32 15.14
C VAL A 55 -6.12 -0.51 15.84
#